data_AF-A0A075BKI8-F1
#
_entry.id   AF-A0A075BKI8-F1
#
_cell.length_a   1.000
_cell.length_b   1.000
_cell.length_c   1.000
_cell.angle_alpha   90.00
_cell.angle_beta   90.00
_cell.angle_gamma   90.00
#
_symmetry.space_group_name_H-M   'P 1'
#
loop_
_entity.id
_entity.type
_entity.pdbx_description
1 polymer ?
#
loop_
_entity_poly.entity_id
_entity_poly.type
_entity_poly.pdbx_seq_one_letter_code
_entity_poly.pdbx_strand_id
1 'polypeptide(L)'
;FEVTSLIGLNLPIFGYLNITLTNLALYSFFILFIVLGFHLYGNNDSKLIPNKWSISLESSFASISSMVREQVGPQSEMYLPFIYSLFFFILFGNLISNVPYSFAVTASGVVSLGLSFTIFIGVTILALSIHGIKFFSFFIPAGTPLALV
;
A
#
# COMPACT_ATOMS: atom_id res chain seq x y z
N PHE A 1 -11.63 18.56 4.32
CA PHE A 1 -10.61 18.04 3.39
C PHE A 1 -10.86 18.65 2.02
N GLU A 2 -10.44 19.88 1.80
CA GLU A 2 -10.58 20.51 0.49
C GLU A 2 -9.37 20.18 -0.38
N VAL A 3 -9.64 19.66 -1.59
CA VAL A 3 -8.60 19.39 -2.58
C VAL A 3 -8.47 20.64 -3.44
N THR A 4 -7.46 21.45 -3.18
CA THR A 4 -7.16 22.61 -4.01
C THR A 4 -6.14 22.25 -5.09
N SER A 5 -6.32 22.84 -6.28
CA SER A 5 -5.35 22.81 -7.36
C SER A 5 -4.26 23.86 -7.11
N LEU A 6 -2.99 23.44 -7.08
CA LEU A 6 -1.84 24.32 -6.85
C LEU A 6 -1.27 24.82 -8.18
N ILE A 7 -0.96 23.89 -9.09
CA ILE A 7 -0.35 24.17 -10.40
C ILE A 7 -1.18 23.41 -11.44
N GLY A 8 -1.61 24.08 -12.51
CA GLY A 8 -2.42 23.47 -13.55
C GLY A 8 -1.88 23.77 -14.94
N LEU A 9 -1.75 22.73 -15.76
CA LEU A 9 -1.55 22.86 -17.20
C LEU A 9 -2.84 22.44 -17.89
N ASN A 10 -3.48 23.39 -18.55
CA ASN A 10 -4.67 23.13 -19.37
C ASN A 10 -4.23 23.00 -20.81
N LEU A 11 -4.19 21.77 -21.32
CA LEU A 11 -3.84 21.48 -22.71
C LEU A 11 -5.13 21.27 -23.52
N PRO A 12 -5.35 22.00 -24.62
CA PRO A 12 -6.52 21.84 -25.49
C PRO A 12 -6.34 20.62 -26.41
N ILE A 13 -6.17 19.43 -25.81
CA ILE A 13 -6.02 18.14 -26.47
C ILE A 13 -7.09 17.21 -25.85
N PHE A 14 -7.91 16.54 -26.68
CA PHE A 14 -9.01 15.67 -26.24
C PHE A 14 -10.00 16.30 -25.23
N GLY A 15 -10.47 17.53 -25.49
CA GLY A 15 -11.54 18.15 -24.67
C GLY A 15 -11.07 18.76 -23.35
N TYR A 16 -9.91 19.41 -23.36
CA TYR A 16 -9.25 20.06 -22.21
C TYR A 16 -8.74 19.06 -21.16
N LEU A 17 -7.56 18.52 -21.42
CA LEU A 17 -6.81 17.76 -20.42
C LEU A 17 -6.25 18.75 -19.37
N ASN A 18 -6.88 18.77 -18.19
CA ASN A 18 -6.43 19.58 -17.06
C ASN A 18 -5.53 18.72 -16.17
N ILE A 19 -4.22 18.78 -16.42
CA ILE A 19 -3.23 18.14 -15.54
C ILE A 19 -2.93 19.14 -14.43
N THR A 20 -3.57 18.96 -13.28
CA THR A 20 -3.37 19.81 -12.11
C THR A 20 -2.67 19.06 -10.99
N LEU A 21 -1.58 19.60 -10.49
CA LEU A 21 -0.98 19.21 -9.22
C LEU A 21 -1.87 19.73 -8.09
N THR A 22 -2.54 18.81 -7.40
CA THR A 22 -3.38 19.11 -6.23
C THR A 22 -2.62 18.90 -4.92
N ASN A 23 -3.15 19.40 -3.80
CA ASN A 23 -2.61 19.08 -2.47
C ASN A 23 -2.47 17.57 -2.26
N LEU A 24 -3.48 16.80 -2.69
CA LEU A 24 -3.46 15.34 -2.57
C LEU A 24 -2.25 14.74 -3.30
N ALA A 25 -1.99 15.17 -4.53
CA ALA A 25 -0.82 14.73 -5.29
C ALA A 25 0.49 15.17 -4.62
N LEU A 26 0.59 16.43 -4.18
CA LEU A 26 1.78 16.96 -3.50
C LEU A 26 2.12 16.15 -2.24
N TYR A 27 1.14 15.92 -1.36
CA TYR A 27 1.36 15.16 -0.13
C TYR A 27 1.63 13.66 -0.41
N SER A 28 1.10 13.08 -1.50
CA SER A 28 1.45 11.72 -1.91
C SER A 28 2.94 11.61 -2.34
N PHE A 29 3.45 12.61 -3.07
CA PHE A 29 4.88 12.67 -3.40
C PHE A 29 5.73 12.92 -2.16
N PHE A 30 5.24 13.74 -1.22
CA PHE A 30 5.92 13.98 0.04
C PHE A 30 6.06 12.71 0.88
N ILE A 31 5.00 11.90 0.98
CA ILE A 31 5.05 10.56 1.62
C ILE A 31 6.12 9.70 0.94
N LEU A 32 6.09 9.63 -0.39
CA LEU A 32 7.06 8.83 -1.16
C LEU A 32 8.50 9.30 -0.89
N PHE A 33 8.75 10.61 -0.85
CA PHE A 33 10.06 11.16 -0.55
C PHE A 33 10.54 10.81 0.87
N ILE A 34 9.64 10.89 1.86
CA ILE A 34 9.96 10.51 3.25
C ILE A 34 10.27 9.02 3.34
N VAL A 35 9.47 8.16 2.70
CA VAL A 35 9.71 6.71 2.68
C VAL A 35 11.08 6.42 2.08
N LEU A 36 11.40 7.00 0.93
CA LEU A 36 12.71 6.82 0.29
C LEU A 36 13.85 7.36 1.17
N GLY A 37 13.69 8.55 1.75
CA GLY A 37 14.66 9.15 2.66
C GLY A 37 14.91 8.29 3.90
N PHE A 38 13.87 7.69 4.46
CA PHE A 38 13.98 6.76 5.59
C PHE A 38 14.80 5.52 5.24
N HIS A 39 14.60 4.94 4.05
CA HIS A 39 15.36 3.78 3.60
C HIS A 39 16.82 4.12 3.27
N LEU A 40 17.06 5.27 2.64
CA LEU A 40 18.41 5.74 2.32
C LEU A 40 19.22 6.04 3.59
N TYR A 41 18.60 6.68 4.58
CA TYR A 41 19.29 7.03 5.83
C TYR A 41 19.44 5.84 6.79
N GLY A 42 18.51 4.88 6.72
CA GLY A 42 18.60 3.64 7.47
C GLY A 42 19.54 2.61 6.86
N ASN A 43 20.05 2.83 5.64
CA ASN A 43 21.05 1.96 5.04
C ASN A 43 22.38 2.05 5.82
N ASN A 44 22.96 0.90 6.15
CA ASN A 44 24.14 0.82 7.03
C ASN A 44 25.45 0.53 6.28
N ASP A 45 25.51 0.74 4.95
CA ASP A 45 26.68 0.49 4.10
C ASP A 45 27.40 -0.84 4.40
N SER A 46 26.62 -1.90 4.65
CA SER A 46 27.10 -3.25 4.98
C SER A 46 28.01 -3.35 6.22
N LYS A 47 27.97 -2.37 7.13
CA LYS A 47 28.69 -2.43 8.41
C LYS A 47 28.04 -3.45 9.35
N LEU A 48 28.87 -4.19 10.10
CA LEU A 48 28.43 -5.19 11.08
C LEU A 48 27.70 -4.59 12.29
N ILE A 49 28.05 -3.37 12.70
CA ILE A 49 27.38 -2.67 13.80
C ILE A 49 26.21 -1.86 13.22
N PRO A 50 24.95 -2.16 13.57
CA PRO A 50 23.79 -1.50 13.01
C PRO A 50 23.67 -0.05 13.52
N ASN A 51 23.35 0.87 12.61
CA ASN A 51 22.92 2.22 12.96
C ASN A 51 21.54 2.17 13.65
N LYS A 52 21.24 3.12 14.55
CA LYS A 52 19.93 3.22 15.24
C LYS A 52 18.75 3.20 14.26
N TRP A 53 18.90 3.85 13.11
CA TRP A 53 17.89 3.89 12.05
C TRP A 53 17.77 2.57 11.29
N SER A 54 18.87 1.85 11.09
CA SER A 54 18.88 0.49 10.52
C SER A 54 18.11 -0.49 11.40
N ILE A 55 18.22 -0.39 12.73
CA ILE A 55 17.48 -1.24 13.68
C ILE A 55 15.96 -1.08 13.51
N SER A 56 15.48 0.16 13.28
CA SER A 56 14.06 0.41 13.06
C SER A 56 13.56 -0.22 11.74
N LEU A 57 14.36 -0.18 10.68
CA LEU A 57 14.02 -0.81 9.41
C LEU A 57 14.03 -2.34 9.51
N GLU A 58 15.07 -2.90 10.14
CA GLU A 58 15.23 -4.34 10.31
C GLU A 58 14.12 -4.94 11.16
N SER A 59 13.77 -4.28 12.28
CA SER A 59 12.65 -4.71 13.13
C SER A 59 11.31 -4.63 12.41
N SER A 60 11.07 -3.56 11.63
CA SER A 60 9.85 -3.43 10.81
C SER A 60 9.80 -4.52 9.73
N PHE A 61 10.92 -4.77 9.04
CA PHE A 61 11.01 -5.81 8.02
C PHE A 61 10.77 -7.21 8.62
N ALA A 62 11.40 -7.53 9.75
CA ALA A 62 11.22 -8.81 10.43
C ALA A 62 9.77 -9.02 10.86
N SER A 63 9.11 -7.98 11.40
CA SER A 63 7.71 -8.04 11.83
C SER A 63 6.74 -8.23 10.65
N ILE A 64 6.96 -7.54 9.54
CA ILE A 64 6.11 -7.69 8.34
C ILE A 64 6.35 -9.06 7.72
N SER A 65 7.61 -9.51 7.64
CA SER A 65 7.97 -10.82 7.10
C SER A 65 7.35 -11.96 7.91
N SER A 66 7.40 -11.90 9.24
CA SER A 66 6.76 -12.91 10.09
C SER A 66 5.23 -12.90 9.92
N MET A 67 4.60 -11.72 9.92
CA MET A 67 3.16 -11.59 9.70
C MET A 67 2.74 -12.19 8.35
N VAL A 68 3.45 -11.86 7.28
CA VAL A 68 3.16 -12.35 5.93
C VAL A 68 3.33 -13.86 5.85
N ARG A 69 4.38 -14.40 6.49
CA ARG A 69 4.64 -15.84 6.53
C ARG A 69 3.59 -16.61 7.33
N GLU A 70 3.09 -16.06 8.42
CA GLU A 70 2.03 -16.66 9.24
C GLU A 70 0.67 -16.65 8.54
N GLN A 71 0.34 -15.56 7.82
CA GLN A 71 -0.97 -15.40 7.20
C GLN A 71 -1.09 -16.02 5.81
N VAL A 72 -0.05 -15.94 4.98
CA VAL A 72 -0.07 -16.45 3.59
C VAL A 72 0.58 -17.82 3.49
N GLY A 73 1.55 -18.13 4.34
CA GLY A 73 2.27 -19.40 4.37
C GLY A 73 3.72 -19.32 3.83
N PRO A 74 4.37 -20.47 3.58
CA PRO A 74 5.80 -20.54 3.31
C PRO A 74 6.24 -20.02 1.93
N GLN A 75 5.34 -19.91 0.94
CA GLN A 75 5.63 -19.31 -0.39
C GLN A 75 5.36 -17.80 -0.45
N SER A 76 5.29 -17.14 0.71
CA SER A 76 4.82 -15.75 0.82
C SER A 76 5.84 -14.68 0.43
N GLU A 77 7.10 -15.06 0.19
CA GLU A 77 8.18 -14.12 -0.16
C GLU A 77 7.89 -13.33 -1.45
N MET A 78 7.12 -13.91 -2.39
CA MET A 78 6.73 -13.22 -3.62
C MET A 78 5.83 -11.99 -3.37
N TYR A 79 4.97 -12.05 -2.33
CA TYR A 79 4.01 -11.00 -2.02
C TYR A 79 4.54 -9.98 -0.99
N LEU A 80 5.65 -10.31 -0.34
CA LEU A 80 6.24 -9.48 0.70
C LEU A 80 6.55 -8.05 0.22
N PRO A 81 7.19 -7.81 -0.95
CA PRO A 81 7.52 -6.45 -1.38
C PRO A 81 6.29 -5.55 -1.52
N PHE A 82 5.17 -6.11 -2.01
CA PHE A 82 3.92 -5.38 -2.16
C PHE A 82 3.35 -4.99 -0.79
N ILE A 83 3.22 -5.95 0.13
CA ILE A 83 2.67 -5.72 1.48
C ILE A 83 3.56 -4.75 2.26
N TYR A 84 4.88 -4.87 2.13
CA TYR A 84 5.85 -3.97 2.75
C TYR A 84 5.68 -2.52 2.26
N SER A 85 5.55 -2.32 0.95
CA SER A 85 5.35 -0.98 0.38
C SER A 85 4.04 -0.34 0.84
N LEU A 86 2.97 -1.13 0.91
CA LEU A 86 1.66 -0.68 1.37
C LEU A 86 1.67 -0.30 2.85
N PHE A 87 2.34 -1.11 3.68
CA PHE A 87 2.52 -0.80 5.10
C PHE A 87 3.20 0.55 5.31
N PHE A 88 4.36 0.78 4.66
CA PHE A 88 5.09 2.03 4.84
C PHE A 88 4.36 3.25 4.27
N PHE A 89 3.67 3.09 3.14
CA PHE A 89 2.84 4.15 2.57
C PHE A 89 1.74 4.58 3.55
N ILE A 90 1.00 3.63 4.11
CA ILE A 90 -0.08 3.91 5.06
C ILE A 90 0.48 4.45 6.39
N LEU A 91 1.57 3.86 6.90
CA LEU A 91 2.21 4.30 8.13
C LEU A 91 2.63 5.76 8.06
N PHE A 92 3.43 6.14 7.07
CA PHE A 92 3.89 7.53 6.93
C PHE A 92 2.75 8.47 6.53
N GLY A 93 1.80 8.02 5.70
CA GLY A 93 0.60 8.80 5.39
C GLY A 93 -0.20 9.17 6.64
N ASN A 94 -0.37 8.24 7.56
CA ASN A 94 -1.05 8.48 8.83
C ASN A 94 -0.21 9.31 9.82
N LEU A 95 1.10 9.10 9.88
CA LEU A 95 1.99 9.92 10.74
C LEU A 95 2.00 11.39 10.28
N ILE A 96 2.09 11.63 8.98
CA ILE A 96 2.06 12.98 8.40
C ILE A 96 0.69 13.65 8.62
N SER A 97 -0.39 12.86 8.60
CA SER A 97 -1.73 13.36 8.90
C SER A 97 -1.91 13.83 10.36
N ASN A 98 -1.07 13.39 11.29
CA ASN A 98 -1.14 13.85 12.69
C ASN A 98 -0.48 15.22 12.91
N VAL A 99 0.28 15.73 11.94
CA VAL A 99 0.91 17.05 12.03
C VAL A 99 -0.16 18.13 11.80
N PRO A 100 -0.30 19.13 12.68
CA PRO A 100 -1.22 20.24 12.48
C PRO A 100 -0.98 20.94 11.13
N TYR A 101 -2.05 21.35 10.46
CA TYR A 101 -2.04 21.98 9.13
C TYR A 101 -1.61 21.05 7.96
N SER A 102 -1.45 19.75 8.21
CA SER A 102 -1.16 18.76 7.17
C SER A 102 -2.42 18.26 6.47
N PHE A 103 -2.28 17.84 5.20
CA PHE A 103 -3.36 17.20 4.45
C PHE A 103 -3.32 15.67 4.63
N ALA A 104 -4.43 15.09 5.06
CA ALA A 104 -4.56 13.65 5.25
C ALA A 104 -4.83 12.92 3.93
N VAL A 105 -3.80 12.38 3.29
CA VAL A 105 -3.93 11.61 2.03
C VAL A 105 -4.76 10.33 2.25
N THR A 106 -4.56 9.64 3.37
CA THR A 106 -5.25 8.39 3.72
C THR A 106 -6.72 8.59 4.12
N ALA A 107 -7.12 9.81 4.48
CA ALA A 107 -8.53 10.13 4.76
C ALA A 107 -9.36 10.33 3.48
N SER A 108 -8.71 10.49 2.32
CA SER A 108 -9.43 10.59 1.05
C SER A 108 -10.06 9.25 0.69
N GLY A 109 -11.40 9.23 0.63
CA GLY A 109 -12.15 8.04 0.22
C GLY A 109 -11.74 7.52 -1.15
N VAL A 110 -11.37 8.41 -2.08
CA VAL A 110 -10.93 8.01 -3.43
C VAL A 110 -9.63 7.20 -3.38
N VAL A 111 -8.67 7.59 -2.54
CA VAL A 111 -7.39 6.88 -2.41
C VAL A 111 -7.59 5.53 -1.72
N SER A 112 -8.31 5.53 -0.60
CA SER A 112 -8.52 4.31 0.19
C SER A 112 -9.39 3.28 -0.54
N LEU A 113 -10.48 3.73 -1.18
CA LEU A 113 -11.31 2.85 -2.01
C LEU A 113 -10.55 2.40 -3.27
N GLY A 114 -9.81 3.28 -3.93
CA GLY A 114 -9.01 2.94 -5.11
C GLY A 114 -7.98 1.83 -4.81
N LEU A 115 -7.24 1.96 -3.72
CA LEU A 115 -6.31 0.93 -3.27
C LEU A 115 -7.03 -0.37 -2.91
N SER A 116 -8.14 -0.29 -2.17
CA SER A 116 -8.94 -1.46 -1.78
C SER A 116 -9.47 -2.23 -2.99
N PHE A 117 -10.10 -1.55 -3.95
CA PHE A 117 -10.61 -2.18 -5.17
C PHE A 117 -9.50 -2.79 -6.01
N THR A 118 -8.36 -2.10 -6.14
CA THR A 118 -7.21 -2.63 -6.91
C THR A 118 -6.70 -3.93 -6.31
N ILE A 119 -6.53 -3.98 -4.99
CA ILE A 119 -6.07 -5.18 -4.27
C ILE A 119 -7.13 -6.29 -4.37
N PHE A 120 -8.39 -5.96 -4.16
CA PHE A 120 -9.49 -6.92 -4.21
C PHE A 120 -9.58 -7.60 -5.58
N ILE A 121 -9.55 -6.83 -6.66
CA ILE A 121 -9.57 -7.35 -8.02
C ILE A 121 -8.29 -8.14 -8.29
N GLY A 122 -7.12 -7.63 -7.91
CA GLY A 122 -5.83 -8.31 -8.10
C GLY A 122 -5.79 -9.68 -7.44
N VAL A 123 -6.23 -9.79 -6.18
CA VAL A 123 -6.29 -11.06 -5.45
C VAL A 123 -7.33 -12.00 -6.06
N THR A 124 -8.48 -11.49 -6.50
CA THR A 124 -9.51 -12.30 -7.15
C THR A 124 -9.01 -12.92 -8.46
N ILE A 125 -8.33 -12.14 -9.29
CA ILE A 125 -7.71 -12.62 -10.53
C ILE A 125 -6.63 -13.66 -10.23
N LEU A 126 -5.77 -13.39 -9.25
CA LEU A 126 -4.72 -14.32 -8.83
C LEU A 126 -5.30 -15.65 -8.33
N ALA A 127 -6.34 -15.61 -7.51
CA ALA A 127 -6.99 -16.80 -6.97
C ALA A 127 -7.64 -17.64 -8.09
N LEU A 128 -8.33 -16.99 -9.04
CA LEU A 128 -8.87 -17.65 -10.23
C LEU A 128 -7.77 -18.26 -11.11
N SER A 129 -6.64 -17.56 -11.28
CA SER A 129 -5.53 -18.06 -12.09
C SER A 129 -4.86 -19.30 -11.48
N ILE A 130 -4.73 -19.36 -10.16
CA ILE A 130 -4.05 -20.49 -9.49
C ILE A 130 -5.01 -21.67 -9.30
N HIS A 131 -6.28 -21.41 -8.93
CA HIS A 131 -7.23 -22.46 -8.52
C HIS A 131 -8.27 -22.81 -9.60
N GLY A 132 -8.41 -21.98 -10.64
CA GLY A 132 -9.36 -22.19 -11.74
C GLY A 132 -10.79 -22.35 -11.23
N ILE A 133 -11.46 -23.40 -11.68
CA ILE A 133 -12.86 -23.71 -11.29
C ILE A 133 -12.97 -24.07 -9.80
N LYS A 134 -11.89 -24.57 -9.17
CA LYS A 134 -11.90 -24.89 -7.72
C LYS A 134 -11.97 -23.64 -6.83
N PHE A 135 -11.72 -22.44 -7.37
CA PHE A 135 -11.89 -21.19 -6.65
C PHE A 135 -13.31 -21.05 -6.05
N PHE A 136 -14.34 -21.46 -6.79
CA PHE A 136 -15.72 -21.38 -6.31
C PHE A 136 -16.00 -22.27 -5.09
N SER A 137 -15.14 -23.26 -4.82
CA SER A 137 -15.21 -24.05 -3.60
C SER A 137 -14.95 -23.24 -2.33
N PHE A 138 -14.28 -22.08 -2.42
CA PHE A 138 -14.05 -21.21 -1.28
C PHE A 138 -15.31 -20.49 -0.78
N PHE A 139 -16.38 -20.45 -1.58
CA PHE A 139 -17.67 -19.90 -1.14
C PHE A 139 -18.46 -20.83 -0.23
N ILE A 140 -18.09 -22.12 -0.16
CA ILE A 140 -18.80 -23.13 0.60
C ILE A 140 -17.89 -23.62 1.75
N PRO A 141 -18.29 -23.47 3.03
CA PRO A 141 -17.51 -23.99 4.15
C PRO A 141 -17.44 -25.51 4.09
N ALA A 142 -16.31 -26.09 4.51
CA ALA A 142 -16.19 -27.55 4.58
C ALA A 142 -17.17 -28.12 5.64
N GLY A 143 -17.97 -29.12 5.24
CA GLY A 143 -18.84 -29.85 6.16
C GLY A 143 -20.25 -29.29 6.35
N THR A 144 -20.67 -28.28 5.58
CA THR A 144 -22.06 -27.82 5.63
C THR A 144 -23.03 -28.80 4.95
N PRO A 145 -24.20 -29.08 5.56
CA PRO A 145 -25.22 -29.92 4.93
C PRO A 145 -25.72 -29.27 3.63
N LEU A 146 -25.76 -30.06 2.55
CA LEU A 146 -26.12 -29.63 1.19
C LEU A 146 -27.50 -28.96 1.08
N ALA A 147 -28.39 -29.15 2.05
CA ALA A 147 -29.71 -28.54 2.06
C ALA A 147 -29.71 -27.04 2.40
N LEU A 148 -28.64 -26.51 3.00
CA LEU A 148 -28.50 -25.09 3.36
C LEU A 148 -27.60 -24.28 2.41
N VAL A 149 -27.01 -24.94 1.41
CA VAL A 149 -26.11 -24.35 0.39
C VAL A 149 -26.89 -24.20 -0.91
#